data_AF-A0A0D7BI56-F1
#
_entry.id   AF-A0A0D7BI56-F1
#
_cell.length_a   1.000
_cell.length_b   1.000
_cell.length_c   1.000
_cell.angle_alpha   90.00
_cell.angle_beta   90.00
_cell.angle_gamma   90.00
#
_symmetry.space_group_name_H-M   'P 1'
#
loop_
_entity.id
_entity.type
_entity.pdbx_description
1 polymer ?
#
loop_
_entity_poly.entity_id
_entity_poly.type
_entity_poly.pdbx_seq_one_letter_code
_entity_poly.pdbx_strand_id
1 'polypeptide(L)'
;MPVHCSTIISRSSSQVLAYLSRLHTRYPRHTLLFALSPNFPAPELSQLVTQLTTLCPTSIGCLSAPTHSADLISCSLAILESETCIPFRSSIAGIPQPQVGRWHSYRKKDEKPERPDWPNVWGRKEIVSTPLPLELQHLSPKDVSALLYFTDASPQGLTASFEAFPHATQLGLVATSTPFITGRPFTLFHGKDVHSSGAVGLALTDRPKATSTIEFTGLESLSEPMTVTQSEGNLVNLLDGRNPTQLLLTALQKSGIDMSLNQAFKDDVQFYLMRDGGNHVYAITAGDPSRGTIALHGEEGPRVGERVQFYRRPMSMSSRIAHRTSTPSANITFLVSDDAGQVFYGTEQEGITENSFLAASENGLVFEQGSVFKIPGGIATLSLPPL
;
A
#
# COMPACT_ATOMS: atom_id res chain seq x y z
N MET A 1 -21.53 0.73 7.31
CA MET A 1 -20.68 -0.49 7.20
C MET A 1 -20.80 -1.14 5.82
N PRO A 2 -19.93 -2.10 5.42
CA PRO A 2 -20.10 -2.83 4.16
C PRO A 2 -21.27 -3.82 4.27
N VAL A 3 -22.22 -3.71 3.35
CA VAL A 3 -23.36 -4.66 3.23
C VAL A 3 -22.99 -5.88 2.40
N HIS A 4 -21.92 -5.79 1.60
CA HIS A 4 -21.43 -6.87 0.77
C HIS A 4 -19.94 -6.68 0.48
N CYS A 5 -19.14 -7.71 0.65
CA CYS A 5 -17.76 -7.76 0.18
C CYS A 5 -17.53 -9.06 -0.58
N SER A 6 -16.87 -9.00 -1.74
CA SER A 6 -16.50 -10.18 -2.51
C SER A 6 -15.29 -9.95 -3.38
N THR A 7 -14.43 -10.96 -3.47
CA THR A 7 -13.34 -11.04 -4.46
C THR A 7 -13.66 -12.14 -5.46
N ILE A 8 -13.69 -11.79 -6.73
CA ILE A 8 -14.02 -12.69 -7.85
C ILE A 8 -12.74 -12.99 -8.62
N ILE A 9 -12.41 -14.27 -8.72
CA ILE A 9 -11.29 -14.77 -9.49
C ILE A 9 -11.83 -15.61 -10.65
N SER A 10 -11.54 -15.21 -11.89
CA SER A 10 -12.13 -15.85 -13.08
C SER A 10 -11.22 -15.70 -14.30
N ARG A 11 -11.18 -16.69 -15.20
CA ARG A 11 -10.56 -16.52 -16.53
C ARG A 11 -11.46 -15.80 -17.53
N SER A 12 -12.75 -15.64 -17.21
CA SER A 12 -13.75 -15.09 -18.11
C SER A 12 -14.39 -13.82 -17.55
N SER A 13 -14.26 -12.72 -18.30
CA SER A 13 -14.94 -11.45 -18.03
C SER A 13 -16.47 -11.62 -17.99
N SER A 14 -17.03 -12.54 -18.78
CA SER A 14 -18.47 -12.83 -18.80
C SER A 14 -19.02 -13.31 -17.44
N GLN A 15 -18.25 -14.10 -16.70
CA GLN A 15 -18.64 -14.56 -15.35
C GLN A 15 -18.65 -13.40 -14.36
N VAL A 16 -17.64 -12.52 -14.46
CA VAL A 16 -17.54 -11.30 -13.62
C VAL A 16 -18.73 -10.39 -13.93
N LEU A 17 -19.02 -10.13 -15.21
CA LEU A 17 -20.16 -9.32 -15.65
C LEU A 17 -21.49 -9.88 -15.14
N ALA A 18 -21.71 -11.20 -15.26
CA ALA A 18 -22.93 -11.85 -14.76
C ALA A 18 -23.08 -11.73 -13.24
N TYR A 19 -21.96 -11.72 -12.49
CA TYR A 19 -21.99 -11.44 -11.06
C TYR A 19 -22.32 -9.97 -10.76
N LEU A 20 -21.69 -9.02 -11.46
CA LEU A 20 -21.97 -7.59 -11.32
C LEU A 20 -23.44 -7.23 -11.60
N SER A 21 -24.04 -7.83 -12.63
CA SER A 21 -25.46 -7.63 -12.94
C SER A 21 -26.40 -8.07 -11.81
N ARG A 22 -26.06 -9.14 -11.08
CA ARG A 22 -26.82 -9.58 -9.90
C ARG A 22 -26.68 -8.64 -8.71
N LEU A 23 -25.51 -8.01 -8.55
CA LEU A 23 -25.29 -7.04 -7.48
C LEU A 23 -26.00 -5.70 -7.74
N HIS A 24 -26.04 -5.25 -9.00
CA HIS A 24 -26.70 -4.01 -9.37
C HIS A 24 -28.18 -3.98 -8.97
N THR A 25 -28.90 -5.10 -9.18
CA THR A 25 -30.31 -5.21 -8.81
C THR A 25 -30.53 -5.23 -7.29
N ARG A 26 -29.56 -5.73 -6.53
CA ARG A 26 -29.63 -5.85 -5.08
C ARG A 26 -29.24 -4.57 -4.33
N TYR A 27 -28.31 -3.78 -4.88
CA TYR A 27 -27.69 -2.66 -4.18
C TYR A 27 -27.70 -1.31 -4.94
N PRO A 28 -28.85 -0.85 -5.46
CA PRO A 28 -28.90 0.31 -6.37
C PRO A 28 -28.61 1.68 -5.71
N ARG A 29 -28.58 1.78 -4.38
CA ARG A 29 -28.43 3.04 -3.62
C ARG A 29 -27.17 3.12 -2.75
N HIS A 30 -26.24 2.20 -2.95
CA HIS A 30 -25.05 2.07 -2.13
C HIS A 30 -23.86 2.78 -2.78
N THR A 31 -22.75 2.84 -2.06
CA THR A 31 -21.46 3.26 -2.58
C THR A 31 -20.62 2.02 -2.88
N LEU A 32 -20.02 1.96 -4.07
CA LEU A 32 -19.13 0.88 -4.46
C LEU A 32 -17.68 1.28 -4.26
N LEU A 33 -16.90 0.43 -3.60
CA LEU A 33 -15.44 0.39 -3.67
C LEU A 33 -15.04 -0.81 -4.53
N PHE A 34 -14.15 -0.62 -5.50
CA PHE A 34 -13.66 -1.73 -6.33
C PHE A 34 -12.15 -1.67 -6.61
N ALA A 35 -11.56 -2.84 -6.83
CA ALA A 35 -10.21 -2.99 -7.39
C ALA A 35 -10.26 -4.03 -8.50
N LEU A 36 -9.61 -3.75 -9.63
CA LEU A 36 -9.65 -4.60 -10.82
C LEU A 36 -8.24 -4.83 -11.35
N SER A 37 -7.85 -6.09 -11.53
CA SER A 37 -6.59 -6.43 -12.20
C SER A 37 -6.71 -6.24 -13.71
N PRO A 38 -5.75 -5.60 -14.40
CA PRO A 38 -5.85 -5.27 -15.82
C PRO A 38 -5.29 -6.35 -16.77
N ASN A 39 -5.18 -7.59 -16.31
CA ASN A 39 -4.45 -8.68 -16.99
C ASN A 39 -5.22 -9.35 -18.14
N PHE A 40 -5.98 -8.58 -18.90
CA PHE A 40 -6.84 -9.09 -19.97
C PHE A 40 -7.07 -8.04 -21.07
N PRO A 41 -7.65 -8.41 -22.23
CA PRO A 41 -7.73 -7.52 -23.39
C PRO A 41 -8.47 -6.19 -23.12
N ALA A 42 -7.97 -5.10 -23.69
CA ALA A 42 -8.49 -3.74 -23.49
C ALA A 42 -10.01 -3.56 -23.75
N PRO A 43 -10.65 -4.22 -24.74
CA PRO A 43 -12.10 -4.09 -24.96
C PRO A 43 -12.91 -4.64 -23.79
N GLU A 44 -12.52 -5.80 -23.27
CA GLU A 44 -13.17 -6.42 -22.12
C GLU A 44 -12.95 -5.57 -20.86
N LEU A 45 -11.75 -4.99 -20.70
CA LEU A 45 -11.43 -4.12 -19.56
C LEU A 45 -12.34 -2.91 -19.53
N SER A 46 -12.52 -2.29 -20.69
CA SER A 46 -13.41 -1.14 -20.86
C SER A 46 -14.87 -1.49 -20.52
N GLN A 47 -15.33 -2.68 -20.91
CA GLN A 47 -16.68 -3.16 -20.59
C GLN A 47 -16.86 -3.38 -19.08
N LEU A 48 -15.89 -4.03 -18.42
CA LEU A 48 -15.93 -4.27 -16.97
C LEU A 48 -15.87 -2.95 -16.17
N VAL A 49 -14.97 -2.04 -16.54
CA VAL A 49 -14.89 -0.71 -15.91
C VAL A 49 -16.19 0.07 -16.08
N THR A 50 -16.81 0.02 -17.26
CA THR A 50 -18.11 0.66 -17.49
C THR A 50 -19.19 0.09 -16.58
N GLN A 51 -19.27 -1.24 -16.43
CA GLN A 51 -20.21 -1.85 -15.51
C GLN A 51 -19.94 -1.47 -14.06
N LEU A 52 -18.69 -1.53 -13.60
CA LEU A 52 -18.31 -1.16 -12.23
C LEU A 52 -18.64 0.29 -11.90
N THR A 53 -18.31 1.22 -12.79
CA THR A 53 -18.55 2.65 -12.59
C THR A 53 -20.03 3.04 -12.66
N THR A 54 -20.88 2.17 -13.21
CA THR A 54 -22.35 2.37 -13.31
C THR A 54 -23.16 1.50 -12.34
N LEU A 55 -22.53 0.57 -11.63
CA LEU A 55 -23.20 -0.38 -10.74
C LEU A 55 -23.91 0.32 -9.58
N CYS A 56 -23.29 1.37 -9.03
CA CYS A 56 -23.80 2.20 -7.96
C CYS A 56 -23.77 3.68 -8.38
N PRO A 57 -24.59 4.56 -7.76
CA PRO A 57 -24.56 6.01 -8.01
C PRO A 57 -23.18 6.63 -7.75
N THR A 58 -22.47 6.10 -6.75
CA THR A 58 -21.10 6.47 -6.44
C THR A 58 -20.22 5.24 -6.43
N SER A 59 -19.10 5.33 -7.13
CA SER A 59 -18.12 4.26 -7.26
C SER A 59 -16.71 4.83 -7.09
N ILE A 60 -15.89 4.15 -6.32
CA ILE A 60 -14.49 4.47 -6.06
C ILE A 60 -13.68 3.25 -6.42
N GLY A 61 -12.59 3.43 -7.16
CA GLY A 61 -11.77 2.28 -7.47
C GLY A 61 -10.40 2.59 -8.04
N CYS A 62 -9.65 1.53 -8.30
CA CYS A 62 -8.40 1.61 -9.02
C CYS A 62 -8.17 0.35 -9.87
N LEU A 63 -7.22 0.45 -10.81
CA LEU A 63 -6.56 -0.74 -11.34
C LEU A 63 -5.49 -1.19 -10.34
N SER A 64 -5.48 -2.48 -10.04
CA SER A 64 -4.60 -3.12 -9.06
C SER A 64 -3.73 -4.19 -9.71
N ALA A 65 -2.67 -4.63 -9.04
CA ALA A 65 -1.86 -5.74 -9.50
C ALA A 65 -2.68 -7.04 -9.43
N PRO A 66 -2.42 -8.03 -10.29
CA PRO A 66 -2.99 -9.36 -10.16
C PRO A 66 -2.69 -9.96 -8.77
N THR A 67 -3.70 -10.54 -8.12
CA THR A 67 -3.57 -11.22 -6.82
C THR A 67 -3.36 -12.74 -6.94
N HIS A 68 -3.39 -13.25 -8.18
CA HIS A 68 -3.24 -14.65 -8.56
C HIS A 68 -2.42 -14.73 -9.85
N SER A 69 -2.41 -15.89 -10.51
CA SER A 69 -1.72 -16.07 -11.79
C SER A 69 -2.11 -15.00 -12.81
N ALA A 70 -1.16 -14.65 -13.67
CA ALA A 70 -1.32 -13.60 -14.67
C ALA A 70 -2.49 -13.85 -15.65
N ASP A 71 -3.02 -15.07 -15.71
CA ASP A 71 -4.12 -15.46 -16.59
C ASP A 71 -5.52 -15.32 -15.94
N LEU A 72 -5.60 -14.92 -14.67
CA LEU A 72 -6.85 -14.82 -13.91
C LEU A 72 -7.25 -13.39 -13.60
N ILE A 73 -8.45 -12.98 -14.01
CA ILE A 73 -9.05 -11.70 -13.64
C ILE A 73 -9.35 -11.72 -12.14
N SER A 74 -8.86 -10.72 -11.42
CA SER A 74 -9.19 -10.45 -10.03
C SER A 74 -10.03 -9.18 -9.96
N CYS A 75 -11.26 -9.31 -9.48
CA CYS A 75 -12.19 -8.19 -9.31
C CYS A 75 -12.73 -8.21 -7.87
N SER A 76 -12.30 -7.24 -7.07
CA SER A 76 -12.74 -7.08 -5.68
C SER A 76 -13.73 -5.95 -5.55
N LEU A 77 -14.78 -6.19 -4.75
CA LEU A 77 -15.92 -5.30 -4.58
C LEU A 77 -16.24 -5.21 -3.09
N ALA A 78 -16.45 -3.99 -2.61
CA ALA A 78 -17.10 -3.73 -1.33
C ALA A 78 -18.23 -2.73 -1.58
N ILE A 79 -19.43 -3.09 -1.16
CA ILE A 79 -20.63 -2.25 -1.28
C ILE A 79 -20.94 -1.75 0.12
N LEU A 80 -20.98 -0.43 0.28
CA LEU A 80 -21.13 0.25 1.56
C LEU A 80 -22.39 1.10 1.56
N GLU A 81 -23.01 1.23 2.74
CA GLU A 81 -24.12 2.15 2.93
C GLU A 81 -23.66 3.61 2.75
N SER A 82 -24.33 4.32 1.85
CA SER A 82 -23.99 5.71 1.51
C SER A 82 -24.20 6.69 2.68
N GLU A 83 -24.99 6.31 3.70
CA GLU A 83 -25.21 7.14 4.90
C GLU A 83 -24.01 7.11 5.86
N THR A 84 -23.23 6.04 5.83
CA THR A 84 -22.11 5.79 6.76
C THR A 84 -20.74 5.86 6.08
N CYS A 85 -20.73 6.30 4.83
CA CYS A 85 -19.57 6.27 3.96
C CYS A 85 -19.53 7.52 3.08
N ILE A 86 -18.46 8.29 3.20
CA ILE A 86 -18.29 9.55 2.48
C ILE A 86 -17.18 9.37 1.43
N PRO A 87 -17.52 9.32 0.14
CA PRO A 87 -16.54 9.28 -0.93
C PRO A 87 -15.81 10.63 -1.03
N PHE A 88 -14.52 10.57 -1.32
CA PHE A 88 -13.71 11.76 -1.49
C PHE A 88 -12.69 11.58 -2.62
N ARG A 89 -12.23 12.73 -3.14
CA ARG A 89 -11.14 12.80 -4.08
C ARG A 89 -10.13 13.85 -3.61
N SER A 90 -8.85 13.49 -3.65
CA SER A 90 -7.76 14.38 -3.26
C SER A 90 -6.82 14.69 -4.42
N SER A 91 -6.43 15.96 -4.54
CA SER A 91 -5.27 16.41 -5.32
C SER A 91 -4.23 17.10 -4.45
N ILE A 92 -4.22 16.82 -3.14
CA ILE A 92 -3.20 17.35 -2.24
C ILE A 92 -1.87 16.75 -2.69
N ALA A 93 -0.93 17.62 -3.08
CA ALA A 93 0.34 17.19 -3.62
C ALA A 93 1.17 16.47 -2.56
N GLY A 94 1.67 15.28 -2.90
CA GLY A 94 2.70 14.60 -2.12
C GLY A 94 4.07 15.24 -2.25
N ILE A 95 5.04 14.62 -1.58
CA ILE A 95 6.44 15.02 -1.70
C ILE A 95 6.96 14.44 -3.02
N PRO A 96 7.44 15.27 -3.96
CA PRO A 96 7.99 14.76 -5.20
C PRO A 96 9.19 13.88 -4.87
N GLN A 97 9.19 12.63 -5.37
CA GLN A 97 10.36 11.78 -5.19
C GLN A 97 11.57 12.42 -5.89
N PRO A 98 12.73 12.52 -5.22
CA PRO A 98 13.93 13.04 -5.84
C PRO A 98 14.33 12.14 -7.01
N GLN A 99 14.10 12.60 -8.25
CA GLN A 99 14.55 11.91 -9.45
C GLN A 99 16.06 12.07 -9.59
N VAL A 100 16.80 11.06 -9.18
CA VAL A 100 18.24 10.96 -9.43
C VAL A 100 18.46 10.24 -10.76
N GLY A 101 19.01 10.97 -11.74
CA GLY A 101 19.31 10.45 -13.08
C GLY A 101 18.27 10.84 -14.13
N ARG A 102 18.75 11.45 -15.23
CA ARG A 102 18.01 12.12 -16.33
C ARG A 102 17.67 13.61 -16.15
N TRP A 103 18.57 14.37 -15.53
CA TRP A 103 18.53 15.85 -15.56
C TRP A 103 18.72 16.47 -16.97
N HIS A 104 18.99 15.68 -18.01
CA HIS A 104 19.43 16.19 -19.32
C HIS A 104 18.60 15.79 -20.54
N SER A 105 17.33 15.40 -20.40
CA SER A 105 16.50 15.17 -21.58
C SER A 105 15.10 15.76 -21.40
N TYR A 106 14.80 16.77 -22.21
CA TYR A 106 13.51 17.44 -22.39
C TYR A 106 13.17 18.60 -21.45
N ARG A 107 13.93 19.70 -21.54
CA ARG A 107 13.33 21.03 -21.42
C ARG A 107 13.20 21.65 -22.81
N LYS A 108 11.97 22.06 -23.16
CA LYS A 108 11.75 23.04 -24.24
C LYS A 108 12.48 24.32 -23.85
N LYS A 109 13.14 24.94 -24.82
CA LYS A 109 14.23 25.92 -24.64
C LYS A 109 13.82 27.26 -24.01
N ASP A 110 12.56 27.45 -23.60
CA ASP A 110 12.02 28.77 -23.26
C ASP A 110 11.41 28.91 -21.84
N GLU A 111 11.49 27.91 -20.96
CA GLU A 111 11.11 28.09 -19.54
C GLU A 111 12.32 28.46 -18.69
N LYS A 112 12.34 29.71 -18.19
CA LYS A 112 13.29 30.15 -17.17
C LYS A 112 13.14 29.25 -15.94
N PRO A 113 14.22 28.63 -15.42
CA PRO A 113 14.12 27.85 -14.21
C PRO A 113 13.86 28.78 -13.03
N GLU A 114 12.68 28.66 -12.42
CA GLU A 114 12.49 29.10 -11.04
C GLU A 114 13.54 28.38 -10.18
N ARG A 115 14.32 29.17 -9.43
CA ARG A 115 15.33 28.62 -8.51
C ARG A 115 14.57 27.86 -7.43
N PRO A 116 14.88 26.57 -7.19
CA PRO A 116 14.35 25.86 -6.04
C PRO A 116 14.79 26.61 -4.79
N ASP A 117 13.84 26.96 -3.93
CA ASP A 117 14.13 27.60 -2.66
C ASP A 117 14.71 26.56 -1.71
N TRP A 118 16.03 26.35 -1.80
CA TRP A 118 16.77 25.34 -1.04
C TRP A 118 16.50 25.35 0.47
N PRO A 119 16.29 26.48 1.15
CA PRO A 119 15.91 26.50 2.56
C PRO A 119 14.56 25.83 2.85
N ASN A 120 13.64 25.80 1.90
CA ASN A 120 12.31 25.18 2.03
C ASN A 120 12.34 23.66 1.76
N VAL A 121 13.40 23.17 1.10
CA VAL A 121 13.66 21.74 0.84
C VAL A 121 14.28 21.06 2.06
N TRP A 122 15.06 21.79 2.87
CA TRP A 122 15.78 21.26 4.04
C TRP A 122 15.25 21.80 5.38
N GLY A 123 14.38 22.81 5.35
CA GLY A 123 13.75 23.37 6.55
C GLY A 123 12.73 22.40 7.13
N ARG A 124 12.82 22.14 8.44
CA ARG A 124 11.72 21.57 9.23
C ARG A 124 10.43 22.31 8.83
N LYS A 125 9.50 21.62 8.17
CA LYS A 125 8.19 22.17 7.83
C LYS A 125 7.58 22.78 9.09
N GLU A 126 7.36 24.09 9.07
CA GLU A 126 6.31 24.68 9.90
C GLU A 126 5.04 23.88 9.64
N ILE A 127 4.32 23.52 10.71
CA ILE A 127 3.07 22.76 10.67
C ILE A 127 2.01 23.66 10.05
N VAL A 128 2.09 23.86 8.74
CA VAL A 128 0.96 24.34 7.95
C VAL A 128 0.03 23.15 7.87
N SER A 129 -1.06 23.21 8.64
CA SER A 129 -2.17 22.26 8.57
C SER A 129 -2.47 21.96 7.12
N THR A 130 -2.12 20.76 6.66
CA THR A 130 -2.41 20.35 5.28
C THR A 130 -3.92 20.27 5.13
N PRO A 131 -4.51 20.93 4.12
CA PRO A 131 -5.96 21.01 4.00
C PRO A 131 -6.53 19.61 3.75
N LEU A 132 -7.62 19.26 4.42
CA LEU A 132 -8.36 18.03 4.14
C LEU A 132 -9.01 18.08 2.74
N PRO A 133 -9.26 16.92 2.10
CA PRO A 133 -10.13 16.84 0.93
C PRO A 133 -11.47 17.54 1.20
N LEU A 134 -12.01 18.22 0.19
CA LEU A 134 -13.17 19.11 0.33
C LEU A 134 -14.36 18.41 1.01
N GLU A 135 -14.60 17.16 0.64
CA GLU A 135 -15.70 16.33 1.13
C GLU A 135 -15.55 15.98 2.62
N LEU A 136 -14.32 15.99 3.15
CA LEU A 136 -14.01 15.62 4.52
C LEU A 136 -13.89 16.83 5.46
N GLN A 137 -13.84 18.06 4.94
CA GLN A 137 -13.65 19.27 5.76
C GLN A 137 -14.78 19.53 6.76
N HIS A 138 -15.99 19.03 6.47
CA HIS A 138 -17.16 19.20 7.33
C HIS A 138 -17.28 18.14 8.43
N LEU A 139 -16.40 17.14 8.43
CA LEU A 139 -16.48 16.02 9.37
C LEU A 139 -15.78 16.33 10.67
N SER A 140 -16.41 15.91 11.76
CA SER A 140 -15.78 15.93 13.08
C SER A 140 -14.72 14.83 13.17
N PRO A 141 -13.53 15.12 13.73
CA PRO A 141 -12.48 14.12 13.96
C PRO A 141 -12.92 12.85 14.70
N LYS A 142 -13.98 12.94 15.52
CA LYS A 142 -14.48 11.84 16.35
C LYS A 142 -15.44 10.90 15.63
N ASP A 143 -15.94 11.33 14.47
CA ASP A 143 -16.96 10.61 13.73
C ASP A 143 -16.34 9.67 12.71
N VAL A 144 -15.14 9.99 12.20
CA VAL A 144 -14.42 9.14 11.26
C VAL A 144 -13.79 7.95 11.98
N SER A 145 -14.24 6.74 11.65
CA SER A 145 -13.73 5.48 12.21
C SER A 145 -12.61 4.87 11.37
N ALA A 146 -12.68 4.99 10.04
CA ALA A 146 -11.64 4.52 9.14
C ALA A 146 -11.57 5.31 7.83
N LEU A 147 -10.39 5.29 7.20
CA LEU A 147 -10.09 5.90 5.91
C LEU A 147 -9.54 4.81 4.97
N LEU A 148 -10.25 4.57 3.88
CA LEU A 148 -9.90 3.59 2.84
C LEU A 148 -9.63 4.32 1.54
N TYR A 149 -8.46 4.16 0.92
CA TYR A 149 -8.15 4.93 -0.27
C TYR A 149 -7.17 4.28 -1.24
N PHE A 150 -7.24 4.72 -2.48
CA PHE A 150 -6.31 4.44 -3.56
C PHE A 150 -5.57 5.73 -3.93
N THR A 151 -4.27 5.65 -4.13
CA THR A 151 -3.41 6.82 -4.36
C THR A 151 -2.40 6.57 -5.46
N ASP A 152 -1.89 7.64 -6.06
CA ASP A 152 -0.66 7.59 -6.87
C ASP A 152 0.59 7.36 -5.99
N ALA A 153 1.77 7.37 -6.61
CA ALA A 153 3.05 7.14 -5.94
C ALA A 153 3.43 8.18 -4.85
N SER A 154 2.67 9.27 -4.67
CA SER A 154 3.00 10.35 -3.75
C SER A 154 1.86 10.66 -2.77
N PRO A 155 1.53 9.75 -1.84
CA PRO A 155 0.43 9.93 -0.89
C PRO A 155 0.72 10.92 0.25
N GLN A 156 1.95 11.41 0.40
CA GLN A 156 2.44 12.06 1.62
C GLN A 156 1.61 13.29 2.01
N GLY A 157 1.14 14.05 1.02
CA GLY A 157 0.31 15.22 1.25
C GLY A 157 -1.06 14.85 1.82
N LEU A 158 -1.66 13.78 1.29
CA LEU A 158 -2.93 13.26 1.79
C LEU A 158 -2.78 12.64 3.18
N THR A 159 -1.75 11.81 3.40
CA THR A 159 -1.53 11.16 4.70
C THR A 159 -1.29 12.20 5.80
N ALA A 160 -0.55 13.27 5.50
CA ALA A 160 -0.38 14.38 6.43
C ALA A 160 -1.72 15.08 6.75
N SER A 161 -2.61 15.25 5.76
CA SER A 161 -3.92 15.86 6.01
C SER A 161 -4.79 15.02 6.95
N PHE A 162 -4.61 13.70 6.95
CA PHE A 162 -5.33 12.78 7.83
C PHE A 162 -4.87 12.82 9.30
N GLU A 163 -3.85 13.60 9.65
CA GLU A 163 -3.56 13.94 11.06
C GLU A 163 -4.77 14.59 11.75
N ALA A 164 -5.66 15.22 10.98
CA ALA A 164 -6.94 15.74 11.47
C ALA A 164 -7.90 14.64 12.00
N PHE A 165 -7.66 13.37 11.65
CA PHE A 165 -8.44 12.21 12.09
C PHE A 165 -7.56 11.25 12.91
N PRO A 166 -7.09 11.64 14.11
CA PRO A 166 -6.07 10.89 14.88
C PRO A 166 -6.56 9.54 15.40
N HIS A 167 -7.88 9.31 15.42
CA HIS A 167 -8.48 8.07 15.89
C HIS A 167 -8.92 7.15 14.77
N ALA A 168 -8.93 7.62 13.52
CA ALA A 168 -9.37 6.85 12.38
C ALA A 168 -8.29 5.85 11.97
N THR A 169 -8.69 4.61 11.71
CA THR A 169 -7.82 3.60 11.14
C THR A 169 -7.58 3.91 9.66
N GLN A 170 -6.34 3.94 9.20
CA GLN A 170 -6.03 4.26 7.80
C GLN A 170 -5.52 3.04 7.06
N LEU A 171 -6.08 2.78 5.88
CA LEU A 171 -5.63 1.74 4.98
C LEU A 171 -5.66 2.26 3.54
N GLY A 172 -4.47 2.42 2.96
CA GLY A 172 -4.28 2.93 1.61
C GLY A 172 -3.56 1.91 0.72
N LEU A 173 -3.90 1.89 -0.57
CA LEU A 173 -3.15 1.15 -1.58
C LEU A 173 -2.61 2.14 -2.61
N VAL A 174 -1.30 2.08 -2.88
CA VAL A 174 -0.75 2.81 -4.02
C VAL A 174 -1.18 2.07 -5.27
N ALA A 175 -1.91 2.69 -6.19
CA ALA A 175 -2.41 2.00 -7.37
C ALA A 175 -1.27 1.43 -8.23
N THR A 176 -1.58 0.39 -9.00
CA THR A 176 -0.64 -0.20 -9.96
C THR A 176 -0.36 0.75 -11.10
N SER A 177 0.85 0.64 -11.63
CA SER A 177 1.36 1.41 -12.75
C SER A 177 0.66 0.95 -14.03
N THR A 178 -0.01 1.87 -14.73
CA THR A 178 -0.78 1.55 -15.93
C THR A 178 -0.29 2.18 -17.25
N PRO A 179 0.98 2.63 -17.41
CA PRO A 179 1.37 3.38 -18.62
C PRO A 179 1.24 2.55 -19.89
N PHE A 180 1.44 1.23 -19.81
CA PHE A 180 1.34 0.31 -20.95
C PHE A 180 -0.07 -0.25 -21.16
N ILE A 181 -0.99 -0.03 -20.22
CA ILE A 181 -2.37 -0.54 -20.28
C ILE A 181 -3.32 0.57 -20.73
N THR A 182 -3.27 1.72 -20.04
CA THR A 182 -4.20 2.84 -20.25
C THR A 182 -3.52 4.10 -20.79
N GLY A 183 -2.20 4.09 -20.95
CA GLY A 183 -1.43 5.30 -21.29
C GLY A 183 -1.27 6.28 -20.12
N ARG A 184 -1.74 5.93 -18.92
CA ARG A 184 -1.69 6.77 -17.72
C ARG A 184 -0.72 6.19 -16.69
N PRO A 185 0.01 7.01 -15.91
CA PRO A 185 0.87 6.51 -14.83
C PRO A 185 0.10 5.61 -13.86
N PHE A 186 -1.07 6.08 -13.42
CA PHE A 186 -2.01 5.35 -12.57
C PHE A 186 -3.42 5.47 -13.15
N THR A 187 -4.31 4.56 -12.79
CA THR A 187 -5.73 4.63 -13.18
C THR A 187 -6.61 4.52 -11.93
N LEU A 188 -7.13 5.67 -11.50
CA LEU A 188 -8.02 5.83 -10.35
C LEU A 188 -9.42 6.22 -10.84
N PHE A 189 -10.47 5.78 -10.14
CA PHE A 189 -11.86 6.02 -10.50
C PHE A 189 -12.59 6.75 -9.38
N HIS A 190 -13.28 7.84 -9.74
CA HIS A 190 -14.20 8.56 -8.86
C HIS A 190 -15.52 8.81 -9.62
N GLY A 191 -16.52 7.99 -9.35
CA GLY A 191 -17.73 7.89 -10.15
C GLY A 191 -17.40 7.44 -11.58
N LYS A 192 -17.75 8.27 -12.56
CA LYS A 192 -17.49 8.02 -13.98
C LYS A 192 -16.15 8.60 -14.45
N ASP A 193 -15.49 9.39 -13.60
CA ASP A 193 -14.27 10.09 -13.95
C ASP A 193 -13.04 9.22 -13.70
N VAL A 194 -12.07 9.32 -14.61
CA VAL A 194 -10.79 8.60 -14.55
C VAL A 194 -9.66 9.59 -14.28
N HIS A 195 -8.88 9.33 -13.23
CA HIS A 195 -7.80 10.19 -12.78
C HIS A 195 -6.44 9.49 -12.90
N SER A 196 -5.43 10.25 -13.33
CA SER A 196 -4.04 9.78 -13.49
C SER A 196 -3.14 10.04 -12.29
N SER A 197 -3.61 10.85 -11.33
CA SER A 197 -2.84 11.33 -10.17
C SER A 197 -3.77 11.73 -9.01
N GLY A 198 -3.17 11.93 -7.84
CA GLY A 198 -3.85 12.19 -6.58
C GLY A 198 -4.35 10.91 -5.93
N ALA A 199 -5.49 11.00 -5.26
CA ALA A 199 -6.10 9.86 -4.57
C ALA A 199 -7.62 9.91 -4.61
N VAL A 200 -8.24 8.74 -4.46
CA VAL A 200 -9.69 8.54 -4.34
C VAL A 200 -9.95 7.60 -3.18
N GLY A 201 -11.01 7.81 -2.42
CA GLY A 201 -11.23 7.00 -1.23
C GLY A 201 -12.59 7.20 -0.59
N LEU A 202 -12.75 6.56 0.57
CA LEU A 202 -13.93 6.55 1.41
C LEU A 202 -13.52 6.86 2.85
N ALA A 203 -14.24 7.76 3.49
CA ALA A 203 -14.22 7.92 4.94
C ALA A 203 -15.44 7.20 5.54
N LEU A 204 -15.20 6.28 6.46
CA LEU A 204 -16.26 5.59 7.20
C LEU A 204 -16.57 6.38 8.47
N THR A 205 -17.84 6.69 8.69
CA THR A 205 -18.29 7.53 9.83
C THR A 205 -18.99 6.73 10.94
N ASP A 206 -19.02 5.42 10.82
CA ASP A 206 -19.85 4.54 11.62
C ASP A 206 -19.04 3.73 12.65
N ARG A 207 -19.69 3.34 13.74
CA ARG A 207 -19.12 2.59 14.87
C ARG A 207 -19.86 1.24 14.96
N PRO A 208 -19.14 0.11 14.95
CA PRO A 208 -17.92 -0.11 15.73
C PRO A 208 -16.62 0.21 15.01
N LYS A 209 -15.56 0.45 15.80
CA LYS A 209 -14.24 0.78 15.24
C LYS A 209 -13.67 -0.43 14.48
N ALA A 210 -13.26 -0.18 13.25
CA ALA A 210 -12.56 -1.18 12.44
C ALA A 210 -11.23 -1.57 13.09
N THR A 211 -10.88 -2.85 13.04
CA THR A 211 -9.59 -3.35 13.51
C THR A 211 -8.64 -3.50 12.34
N SER A 212 -7.43 -2.95 12.46
CA SER A 212 -6.36 -3.08 11.48
C SER A 212 -5.31 -4.08 11.93
N THR A 213 -4.77 -4.86 10.99
CA THR A 213 -3.61 -5.72 11.21
C THR A 213 -2.65 -5.62 10.03
N ILE A 214 -1.35 -5.67 10.31
CA ILE A 214 -0.30 -5.77 9.29
C ILE A 214 0.53 -7.02 9.54
N GLU A 215 0.80 -7.78 8.48
CA GLU A 215 1.53 -9.04 8.50
C GLU A 215 2.55 -9.07 7.37
N PHE A 216 3.75 -9.60 7.63
CA PHE A 216 4.81 -9.72 6.65
C PHE A 216 5.13 -11.19 6.42
N THR A 217 4.59 -11.75 5.34
CA THR A 217 4.77 -13.17 5.01
C THR A 217 6.13 -13.41 4.35
N GLY A 218 6.83 -14.46 4.77
CA GLY A 218 8.14 -14.84 4.22
C GLY A 218 9.33 -14.07 4.82
N LEU A 219 9.13 -13.28 5.88
CA LEU A 219 10.23 -12.72 6.67
C LEU A 219 10.68 -13.70 7.75
N GLU A 220 11.98 -13.95 7.79
CA GLU A 220 12.64 -14.76 8.81
C GLU A 220 13.46 -13.87 9.72
N SER A 221 13.29 -14.01 11.03
CA SER A 221 14.10 -13.28 12.00
C SER A 221 15.55 -13.78 12.00
N LEU A 222 16.50 -12.85 12.00
CA LEU A 222 17.94 -13.12 12.01
C LEU A 222 18.59 -12.86 13.37
N SER A 223 18.05 -11.94 14.16
CA SER A 223 18.67 -11.48 15.40
C SER A 223 17.66 -11.49 16.54
N GLU A 224 18.14 -11.36 17.77
CA GLU A 224 17.30 -10.94 18.88
C GLU A 224 16.94 -9.44 18.74
N PRO A 225 15.90 -8.95 19.43
CA PRO A 225 15.60 -7.52 19.51
C PRO A 225 16.75 -6.73 20.15
N MET A 226 17.09 -5.60 19.54
CA MET A 226 18.18 -4.69 19.92
C MET A 226 17.64 -3.25 20.03
N THR A 227 18.31 -2.41 20.80
CA THR A 227 17.91 -1.01 21.01
C THR A 227 18.69 -0.08 20.10
N VAL A 228 18.00 0.81 19.40
CA VAL A 228 18.65 1.89 18.66
C VAL A 228 19.30 2.84 19.64
N THR A 229 20.62 2.95 19.58
CA THR A 229 21.40 3.81 20.51
C THR A 229 21.91 5.07 19.81
N GLN A 230 22.04 5.04 18.48
CA GLN A 230 22.36 6.22 17.67
C GLN A 230 21.79 6.07 16.25
N SER A 231 21.03 7.07 15.80
CA SER A 231 20.52 7.19 14.43
C SER A 231 20.57 8.64 13.95
N GLU A 232 20.69 8.84 12.64
CA GLU A 232 20.68 10.15 11.98
C GLU A 232 19.98 10.02 10.63
N GLY A 233 18.83 10.68 10.46
CA GLY A 233 18.00 10.52 9.27
C GLY A 233 17.59 9.05 9.07
N ASN A 234 17.87 8.50 7.89
CA ASN A 234 17.67 7.09 7.55
C ASN A 234 18.86 6.19 7.88
N LEU A 235 19.88 6.70 8.56
CA LEU A 235 21.08 5.96 8.94
C LEU A 235 20.99 5.47 10.38
N VAL A 236 21.22 4.18 10.59
CA VAL A 236 21.38 3.58 11.92
C VAL A 236 22.87 3.41 12.18
N ASN A 237 23.39 4.17 13.14
CA ASN A 237 24.81 4.22 13.46
C ASN A 237 25.18 3.22 14.56
N LEU A 238 24.32 3.04 15.58
CA LEU A 238 24.58 2.10 16.69
C LEU A 238 23.31 1.37 17.13
N LEU A 239 23.45 0.06 17.34
CA LEU A 239 22.46 -0.83 17.97
C LEU A 239 23.09 -1.47 19.22
N ASP A 240 22.47 -1.29 20.38
CA ASP A 240 23.03 -1.65 21.70
C ASP A 240 24.46 -1.14 21.91
N GLY A 241 24.77 0.06 21.43
CA GLY A 241 26.12 0.65 21.47
C GLY A 241 27.15 -0.05 20.59
N ARG A 242 26.73 -0.96 19.70
CA ARG A 242 27.58 -1.74 18.80
C ARG A 242 27.29 -1.41 17.34
N ASN A 243 28.25 -1.74 16.49
CA ASN A 243 28.23 -1.57 15.04
C ASN A 243 27.10 -2.42 14.40
N PRO A 244 26.03 -1.79 13.84
CA PRO A 244 24.90 -2.48 13.22
C PRO A 244 25.28 -3.43 12.09
N THR A 245 26.23 -3.03 11.23
CA THR A 245 26.67 -3.85 10.09
C THR A 245 27.36 -5.14 10.54
N GLN A 246 28.20 -5.06 11.58
CA GLN A 246 28.83 -6.23 12.18
C GLN A 246 27.82 -7.14 12.88
N LEU A 247 26.80 -6.56 13.52
CA LEU A 247 25.72 -7.32 14.14
C LEU A 247 24.92 -8.11 13.10
N LEU A 248 24.59 -7.48 11.97
CA LEU A 248 23.92 -8.14 10.85
C LEU A 248 24.80 -9.29 10.29
N LEU A 249 26.09 -9.05 10.03
CA LEU A 249 27.03 -10.10 9.60
C LEU A 249 27.10 -11.27 10.58
N THR A 250 27.19 -10.98 11.87
CA THR A 250 27.24 -12.00 12.92
C THR A 250 25.94 -12.81 12.97
N ALA A 251 24.80 -12.15 12.80
CA ALA A 251 23.50 -12.80 12.73
C ALA A 251 23.41 -13.75 11.52
N LEU A 252 23.88 -13.32 10.35
CA LEU A 252 23.95 -14.15 9.14
C LEU A 252 24.81 -15.40 9.34
N GLN A 253 26.01 -15.25 9.89
CA GLN A 253 26.90 -16.38 10.19
C GLN A 253 26.26 -17.37 11.16
N LYS A 254 25.59 -16.88 12.21
CA LYS A 254 24.87 -17.73 13.17
C LYS A 254 23.71 -18.49 12.53
N SER A 255 23.05 -17.90 11.54
CA SER A 255 21.97 -18.54 10.78
C SER A 255 22.45 -19.55 9.74
N GLY A 256 23.77 -19.83 9.67
CA GLY A 256 24.37 -20.79 8.75
C GLY A 256 24.52 -20.27 7.31
N ILE A 257 24.41 -18.94 7.12
CA ILE A 257 24.61 -18.29 5.83
C ILE A 257 26.07 -17.81 5.79
N ASP A 258 26.93 -18.59 5.15
CA ASP A 258 28.35 -18.24 5.01
C ASP A 258 28.55 -17.30 3.81
N MET A 259 28.16 -16.03 3.99
CA MET A 259 28.29 -14.99 2.96
C MET A 259 28.87 -13.71 3.56
N SER A 260 29.71 -13.02 2.79
CA SER A 260 30.04 -11.61 3.06
C SER A 260 28.82 -10.74 2.73
N LEU A 261 28.61 -9.59 3.40
CA LEU A 261 27.48 -8.68 3.08
C LEU A 261 27.47 -8.27 1.60
N ASN A 262 28.64 -8.00 1.02
CA ASN A 262 28.76 -7.66 -0.40
C ASN A 262 28.35 -8.78 -1.34
N GLN A 263 28.35 -10.02 -0.88
CA GLN A 263 27.88 -11.19 -1.62
C GLN A 263 26.40 -11.45 -1.32
N ALA A 264 25.98 -11.27 -0.07
CA ALA A 264 24.58 -11.37 0.34
C ALA A 264 23.67 -10.33 -0.34
N PHE A 265 24.15 -9.10 -0.56
CA PHE A 265 23.45 -8.07 -1.35
C PHE A 265 23.52 -8.33 -2.87
N LYS A 266 24.36 -9.25 -3.34
CA LYS A 266 24.47 -9.67 -4.76
C LYS A 266 23.69 -10.95 -5.06
N ASP A 267 23.46 -11.79 -4.06
CA ASP A 267 22.74 -13.06 -4.16
C ASP A 267 21.22 -12.87 -4.02
N ASP A 268 20.71 -11.68 -4.37
CA ASP A 268 19.29 -11.29 -4.36
C ASP A 268 18.56 -11.50 -3.02
N VAL A 269 19.27 -11.51 -1.89
CA VAL A 269 18.67 -11.58 -0.56
C VAL A 269 18.33 -10.17 -0.06
N GLN A 270 17.07 -9.94 0.27
CA GLN A 270 16.60 -8.68 0.84
C GLN A 270 16.64 -8.73 2.37
N PHE A 271 17.22 -7.70 2.97
CA PHE A 271 17.33 -7.54 4.42
C PHE A 271 16.44 -6.40 4.92
N TYR A 272 15.90 -6.57 6.11
CA TYR A 272 15.00 -5.61 6.73
C TYR A 272 15.36 -5.38 8.19
N LEU A 273 15.04 -4.18 8.67
CA LEU A 273 15.02 -3.83 10.07
C LEU A 273 13.56 -3.55 10.47
N MET A 274 13.04 -4.30 11.43
CA MET A 274 11.65 -4.17 11.87
C MET A 274 11.60 -3.66 13.30
N ARG A 275 10.69 -2.73 13.58
CA ARG A 275 10.42 -2.25 14.94
C ARG A 275 9.67 -3.30 15.74
N ASP A 276 9.99 -3.40 17.02
CA ASP A 276 9.27 -4.24 17.98
C ASP A 276 7.76 -3.88 17.97
N GLY A 277 6.90 -4.89 17.87
CA GLY A 277 5.47 -4.74 17.60
C GLY A 277 5.06 -4.83 16.12
N GLY A 278 6.01 -4.90 15.17
CA GLY A 278 5.75 -5.25 13.76
C GLY A 278 5.11 -4.17 12.90
N ASN A 279 4.72 -3.02 13.47
CA ASN A 279 3.96 -2.01 12.73
C ASN A 279 4.80 -1.20 11.72
N HIS A 280 6.13 -1.28 11.77
CA HIS A 280 7.04 -0.55 10.89
C HIS A 280 8.23 -1.40 10.49
N VAL A 281 8.50 -1.46 9.19
CA VAL A 281 9.60 -2.23 8.63
C VAL A 281 10.35 -1.38 7.61
N TYR A 282 11.68 -1.41 7.73
CA TYR A 282 12.60 -0.65 6.91
C TYR A 282 13.43 -1.62 6.06
N ALA A 283 13.45 -1.42 4.74
CA ALA A 283 14.35 -2.16 3.87
C ALA A 283 15.79 -1.64 4.07
N ILE A 284 16.74 -2.55 4.25
CA ILE A 284 18.15 -2.20 4.35
C ILE A 284 18.71 -2.06 2.94
N THR A 285 19.17 -0.86 2.59
CA THR A 285 19.65 -0.54 1.23
C THR A 285 21.16 -0.63 1.09
N ALA A 286 21.88 -0.37 2.18
CA ALA A 286 23.32 -0.49 2.21
C ALA A 286 23.81 -0.71 3.65
N GLY A 287 25.00 -1.30 3.79
CA GLY A 287 25.72 -1.37 5.04
C GLY A 287 27.21 -1.33 4.77
N ASP A 288 27.95 -0.51 5.51
CA ASP A 288 29.40 -0.43 5.41
C ASP A 288 30.03 -1.07 6.66
N PRO A 289 30.72 -2.23 6.54
CA PRO A 289 31.36 -2.88 7.69
C PRO A 289 32.45 -2.03 8.34
N SER A 290 33.10 -1.16 7.55
CA SER A 290 34.22 -0.33 8.00
C SER A 290 33.74 0.91 8.77
N ARG A 291 32.67 1.56 8.29
CA ARG A 291 32.03 2.70 8.98
C ARG A 291 31.04 2.27 10.06
N GLY A 292 30.50 1.07 9.91
CA GLY A 292 29.56 0.43 10.83
C GLY A 292 28.10 0.80 10.65
N THR A 293 27.80 1.80 9.83
CA THR A 293 26.43 2.28 9.62
C THR A 293 25.65 1.39 8.65
N ILE A 294 24.34 1.25 8.92
CA ILE A 294 23.36 0.70 7.99
C ILE A 294 22.46 1.83 7.49
N ALA A 295 22.25 1.88 6.17
CA ALA A 295 21.30 2.78 5.53
C ALA A 295 19.96 2.07 5.28
N LEU A 296 18.88 2.76 5.61
CA LEU A 296 17.52 2.29 5.43
C LEU A 296 16.86 2.99 4.23
N HIS A 297 15.92 2.30 3.59
CA HIS A 297 15.05 2.90 2.59
C HIS A 297 14.05 3.86 3.27
N GLY A 298 13.92 5.07 2.75
CA GLY A 298 13.10 6.14 3.32
C GLY A 298 13.94 7.34 3.76
N GLU A 299 13.26 8.40 4.21
CA GLU A 299 13.90 9.64 4.70
C GLU A 299 14.25 9.55 6.20
N GLU A 300 13.49 8.76 6.96
CA GLU A 300 13.67 8.59 8.41
C GLU A 300 13.82 7.11 8.76
N GLY A 301 14.74 6.82 9.69
CA GLY A 301 14.91 5.54 10.33
C GLY A 301 14.27 5.49 11.73
N PRO A 302 14.45 4.38 12.46
CA PRO A 302 13.95 4.25 13.82
C PRO A 302 14.64 5.24 14.77
N ARG A 303 13.90 5.70 15.77
CA ARG A 303 14.37 6.70 16.74
C ARG A 303 15.26 6.06 17.81
N VAL A 304 16.17 6.84 18.37
CA VAL A 304 16.97 6.41 19.53
C VAL A 304 16.06 6.00 20.67
N GLY A 305 16.33 4.82 21.25
CA GLY A 305 15.54 4.17 22.29
C GLY A 305 14.52 3.15 21.76
N GLU A 306 14.25 3.10 20.46
CA GLU A 306 13.34 2.10 19.89
C GLU A 306 13.98 0.72 19.83
N ARG A 307 13.16 -0.32 20.04
CA ARG A 307 13.57 -1.73 19.89
C ARG A 307 13.34 -2.17 18.45
N VAL A 308 14.34 -2.82 17.87
CA VAL A 308 14.35 -3.24 16.46
C VAL A 308 15.01 -4.61 16.31
N GLN A 309 14.71 -5.32 15.23
CA GLN A 309 15.23 -6.67 14.96
C GLN A 309 15.51 -6.85 13.47
N PHE A 310 16.58 -7.58 13.14
CA PHE A 310 16.93 -7.88 11.75
C PHE A 310 16.10 -9.04 11.21
N TYR A 311 15.65 -8.90 9.96
CA TYR A 311 14.92 -9.91 9.22
C TYR A 311 15.55 -10.11 7.83
N ARG A 312 15.36 -11.29 7.25
CA ARG A 312 15.64 -11.57 5.84
C ARG A 312 14.40 -12.08 5.12
N ARG A 313 14.36 -11.90 3.81
CA ARG A 313 13.43 -12.60 2.91
C ARG A 313 14.21 -13.49 1.95
N PRO A 314 14.10 -14.82 2.04
CA PRO A 314 14.62 -15.72 1.02
C PRO A 314 13.83 -15.58 -0.28
N MET A 315 14.50 -15.34 -1.42
CA MET A 315 13.82 -15.19 -2.72
C MET A 315 13.13 -16.47 -3.21
N SER A 316 13.51 -17.64 -2.67
CA SER A 316 12.91 -18.94 -2.99
C SER A 316 11.50 -19.15 -2.42
N MET A 317 11.02 -18.24 -1.55
CA MET A 317 9.66 -18.30 -1.02
C MET A 317 8.72 -17.44 -1.85
N SER A 318 7.87 -18.10 -2.65
CA SER A 318 6.61 -17.49 -3.06
C SER A 318 5.77 -17.27 -1.80
N SER A 319 5.35 -16.03 -1.56
CA SER A 319 4.45 -15.70 -0.45
C SER A 319 3.09 -16.35 -0.74
N ARG A 320 2.89 -17.55 -0.21
CA ARG A 320 1.58 -18.21 -0.22
C ARG A 320 0.78 -17.66 0.94
N ILE A 321 -0.25 -16.91 0.61
CA ILE A 321 -1.12 -16.35 1.64
C ILE A 321 -2.20 -17.38 1.91
N ALA A 322 -2.20 -17.91 3.13
CA ALA A 322 -3.21 -18.85 3.57
C ALA A 322 -4.58 -18.18 3.53
N HIS A 323 -5.54 -18.87 2.92
CA HIS A 323 -6.94 -18.43 2.89
C HIS A 323 -7.43 -18.27 4.32
N ARG A 324 -7.73 -17.04 4.75
CA ARG A 324 -8.52 -16.89 5.99
C ARG A 324 -9.91 -17.44 5.66
N THR A 325 -10.29 -18.51 6.33
CA THR A 325 -11.62 -19.11 6.22
C THR A 325 -12.66 -18.11 6.70
N SER A 326 -13.89 -18.22 6.16
CA SER A 326 -14.99 -17.27 6.29
C SER A 326 -15.13 -16.70 7.70
N THR A 327 -14.64 -15.48 7.91
CA THR A 327 -15.05 -14.71 9.09
C THR A 327 -16.42 -14.12 8.82
N PRO A 328 -17.28 -13.97 9.85
CA PRO A 328 -18.53 -13.24 9.71
C PRO A 328 -18.31 -11.75 9.44
N SER A 329 -17.12 -11.23 9.76
CA SER A 329 -16.69 -9.86 9.44
C SER A 329 -16.23 -9.73 8.00
N ALA A 330 -16.55 -8.59 7.39
CA ALA A 330 -16.03 -8.21 6.08
C ALA A 330 -14.57 -7.74 6.21
N ASN A 331 -13.66 -8.32 5.43
CA ASN A 331 -12.25 -7.97 5.47
C ASN A 331 -11.83 -7.26 4.19
N ILE A 332 -11.18 -6.11 4.32
CA ILE A 332 -10.53 -5.40 3.22
C ILE A 332 -9.03 -5.58 3.36
N THR A 333 -8.40 -6.25 2.39
CA THR A 333 -7.01 -6.65 2.44
C THR A 333 -6.24 -6.09 1.25
N PHE A 334 -5.16 -5.38 1.56
CA PHE A 334 -4.19 -4.87 0.61
C PHE A 334 -2.88 -5.63 0.71
N LEU A 335 -2.28 -5.90 -0.45
CA LEU A 335 -1.11 -6.75 -0.60
C LEU A 335 -0.03 -6.01 -1.36
N VAL A 336 1.23 -6.23 -0.98
CA VAL A 336 2.36 -5.83 -1.81
C VAL A 336 2.77 -6.99 -2.72
N SER A 337 2.61 -6.79 -4.02
CA SER A 337 3.08 -7.72 -5.06
C SER A 337 4.61 -7.65 -5.18
N ASP A 338 5.22 -8.78 -5.50
CA ASP A 338 6.61 -8.81 -5.97
C ASP A 338 6.69 -8.29 -7.42
N ASP A 339 7.86 -7.81 -7.86
CA ASP A 339 8.10 -7.34 -9.24
C ASP A 339 7.89 -8.47 -10.28
N ALA A 340 8.03 -9.73 -9.82
CA ALA A 340 7.73 -10.92 -10.62
C ALA A 340 6.22 -11.24 -10.74
N GLY A 341 5.34 -10.50 -10.06
CA GLY A 341 3.88 -10.67 -10.12
C GLY A 341 3.36 -11.97 -9.49
N GLN A 342 4.13 -12.59 -8.58
CA GLN A 342 3.88 -13.96 -8.07
C GLN A 342 3.54 -13.96 -6.58
N VAL A 343 2.58 -13.14 -6.15
CA VAL A 343 1.92 -13.35 -4.86
C VAL A 343 0.68 -14.20 -5.12
N PHE A 344 0.72 -15.46 -4.70
CA PHE A 344 -0.42 -16.37 -4.85
C PHE A 344 -1.26 -16.35 -3.58
N TYR A 345 -2.44 -15.74 -3.67
CA TYR A 345 -3.48 -15.93 -2.66
C TYR A 345 -4.27 -17.21 -2.98
N GLY A 346 -4.34 -18.18 -2.06
CA GLY A 346 -5.17 -19.38 -2.22
C GLY A 346 -4.77 -20.37 -3.34
N THR A 347 -5.68 -21.29 -3.67
CA THR A 347 -5.56 -22.22 -4.81
C THR A 347 -5.88 -21.49 -6.11
N GLU A 348 -5.22 -21.84 -7.22
CA GLU A 348 -5.49 -21.32 -8.59
C GLU A 348 -6.87 -21.74 -9.15
N GLN A 349 -7.92 -21.63 -8.34
CA GLN A 349 -9.28 -22.02 -8.71
C GLN A 349 -10.11 -20.77 -8.94
N GLU A 350 -10.86 -20.76 -10.06
CA GLU A 350 -11.91 -19.78 -10.28
C GLU A 350 -12.93 -19.87 -9.15
N GLY A 351 -13.43 -18.72 -8.70
CA GLY A 351 -14.33 -18.68 -7.57
C GLY A 351 -14.66 -17.29 -7.10
N ILE A 352 -15.60 -17.22 -6.18
CA ILE A 352 -16.00 -16.00 -5.50
C ILE A 352 -15.74 -16.21 -4.02
N THR A 353 -14.88 -15.37 -3.44
CA THR A 353 -14.62 -15.35 -2.01
C THR A 353 -15.51 -14.29 -1.37
N GLU A 354 -16.52 -14.71 -0.64
CA GLU A 354 -17.42 -13.83 0.11
C GLU A 354 -16.74 -13.23 1.34
N ASN A 355 -17.25 -12.08 1.80
CA ASN A 355 -16.74 -11.30 2.94
C ASN A 355 -15.26 -10.89 2.83
N SER A 356 -14.74 -10.83 1.60
CA SER A 356 -13.35 -10.49 1.31
C SER A 356 -13.29 -9.44 0.20
N PHE A 357 -12.45 -8.44 0.40
CA PHE A 357 -11.96 -7.55 -0.64
C PHE A 357 -10.44 -7.69 -0.67
N LEU A 358 -9.88 -7.99 -1.83
CA LEU A 358 -8.45 -8.25 -2.01
C LEU A 358 -7.91 -7.39 -3.15
N ALA A 359 -6.89 -6.59 -2.88
CA ALA A 359 -6.19 -5.84 -3.91
C ALA A 359 -4.68 -5.92 -3.68
N ALA A 360 -3.92 -5.99 -4.77
CA ALA A 360 -2.47 -5.98 -4.73
C ALA A 360 -1.90 -4.74 -5.42
N SER A 361 -0.67 -4.41 -5.08
CA SER A 361 0.11 -3.39 -5.77
C SER A 361 1.60 -3.68 -5.70
N GLU A 362 2.31 -3.49 -6.81
CA GLU A 362 3.76 -3.45 -6.87
C GLU A 362 4.33 -2.14 -6.30
N ASN A 363 3.51 -1.09 -6.19
CA ASN A 363 3.93 0.21 -5.67
C ASN A 363 3.79 0.34 -4.16
N GLY A 364 3.22 -0.68 -3.49
CA GLY A 364 3.10 -0.76 -2.05
C GLY A 364 1.74 -0.32 -1.49
N LEU A 365 1.68 -0.28 -0.16
CA LEU A 365 0.50 0.09 0.61
C LEU A 365 0.84 1.12 1.68
N VAL A 366 -0.16 1.84 2.16
CA VAL A 366 -0.07 2.74 3.31
C VAL A 366 -0.89 2.13 4.44
N PHE A 367 -0.31 2.06 5.63
CA PHE A 367 -0.97 1.51 6.80
C PHE A 367 -0.84 2.49 7.95
N GLU A 368 -1.99 2.88 8.53
CA GLU A 368 -2.10 3.89 9.57
C GLU A 368 -1.41 5.21 9.17
N GLN A 369 -0.93 6.01 10.12
CA GLN A 369 -0.18 7.25 9.86
C GLN A 369 1.26 6.99 9.36
N GLY A 370 1.46 5.88 8.65
CA GLY A 370 2.75 5.37 8.20
C GLY A 370 3.15 5.85 6.81
N SER A 371 4.41 5.59 6.47
CA SER A 371 4.93 5.73 5.11
C SER A 371 4.44 4.60 4.19
N VAL A 372 4.66 4.74 2.89
CA VAL A 372 4.39 3.66 1.92
C VAL A 372 5.33 2.48 2.20
N PHE A 373 4.76 1.32 2.46
CA PHE A 373 5.48 0.05 2.61
C PHE A 373 5.46 -0.71 1.28
N LYS A 374 6.66 -1.04 0.76
CA LYS A 374 6.86 -1.78 -0.50
C LYS A 374 7.49 -3.16 -0.29
N ILE A 375 7.23 -3.78 0.85
CA ILE A 375 7.84 -5.06 1.20
C ILE A 375 7.00 -6.18 0.59
N PRO A 376 7.53 -6.95 -0.38
CA PRO A 376 6.73 -8.00 -1.00
C PRO A 376 6.27 -9.03 0.03
N GLY A 377 5.01 -9.46 -0.09
CA GLY A 377 4.39 -10.33 0.91
C GLY A 377 3.89 -9.60 2.18
N GLY A 378 4.02 -8.27 2.22
CA GLY A 378 3.33 -7.41 3.17
C GLY A 378 1.83 -7.41 2.92
N ILE A 379 1.05 -7.62 3.97
CA ILE A 379 -0.40 -7.74 3.97
C ILE A 379 -0.93 -6.78 5.02
N ALA A 380 -1.82 -5.88 4.61
CA ALA A 380 -2.56 -5.03 5.53
C ALA A 380 -4.05 -5.33 5.41
N THR A 381 -4.70 -5.63 6.53
CA THR A 381 -6.12 -5.96 6.57
C THR A 381 -6.86 -5.01 7.49
N LEU A 382 -7.98 -4.49 7.00
CA LEU A 382 -9.01 -3.81 7.78
C LEU A 382 -10.20 -4.76 7.93
N SER A 383 -10.44 -5.23 9.14
CA SER A 383 -11.63 -6.02 9.48
C SER A 383 -12.74 -5.09 9.94
N LEU A 384 -13.84 -5.11 9.19
CA LEU A 384 -15.02 -4.33 9.44
C LEU A 384 -16.03 -5.21 10.20
N PRO A 385 -16.52 -4.76 11.36
CA PRO A 385 -17.49 -5.52 12.13
C PRO A 385 -18.76 -5.78 11.31
N PRO A 386 -19.46 -6.90 11.56
CA PRO A 386 -20.77 -7.12 10.97
C PRO A 386 -21.75 -6.02 11.41
N LEU A 387 -22.73 -5.74 10.55
CA LEU A 387 -23.88 -4.86 10.84
C LEU A 387 -24.71 -5.37 12.02
#